data_AF-A0A958M7T8-F1
#
_entry.id   AF-A0A958M7T8-F1
#
_cell.length_a   1.000
_cell.length_b   1.000
_cell.length_c   1.000
_cell.angle_alpha   90.00
_cell.angle_beta   90.00
_cell.angle_gamma   90.00
#
_symmetry.space_group_name_H-M   'P 1'
#
loop_
_entity.id
_entity.type
_entity.pdbx_description
1 polymer ?
#
loop_
_entity_poly.entity_id
_entity_poly.type
_entity_poly.pdbx_seq_one_letter_code
_entity_poly.pdbx_strand_id
1 'polypeptide(L)' 'MQKRAIPLVDLGQFVHGNAEERAAFVEKLGDAFHRIGFVGVVNHGVPQELIDRFYSE' A
#
# COMPACT_ATOMS: atom_id res chain seq x y z
N MET A 1 -7.02 16.76 8.18
CA MET A 1 -6.52 15.45 7.70
C MET A 1 -6.87 14.41 8.76
N GLN A 2 -7.76 13.45 8.48
CA GLN A 2 -8.03 12.41 9.47
C GLN A 2 -6.78 11.55 9.69
N LYS A 3 -6.40 11.39 10.95
CA LYS A 3 -5.30 10.53 11.37
C LYS A 3 -5.76 9.08 11.18
N ARG A 4 -5.50 8.50 10.00
CA ARG A 4 -5.82 7.09 9.76
C ARG A 4 -5.06 6.25 10.77
N ALA A 5 -5.77 5.36 11.47
CA ALA A 5 -5.16 4.45 12.44
C ALA A 5 -4.19 3.46 11.78
N ILE A 6 -4.41 3.14 10.50
CA ILE A 6 -3.59 2.24 9.70
C ILE A 6 -2.92 3.04 8.56
N PRO A 7 -1.59 2.99 8.42
CA PRO A 7 -0.85 3.62 7.34
C PRO A 7 -1.26 3.03 5.99
N LEU A 8 -1.32 3.90 4.97
CA LEU A 8 -1.56 3.49 3.59
C LEU A 8 -0.30 3.75 2.76
N VAL A 9 0.11 2.79 1.95
CA VAL A 9 1.21 2.90 0.99
C VAL A 9 0.71 2.64 -0.42
N ASP A 10 1.34 3.27 -1.41
CA ASP A 10 1.02 3.10 -2.83
C ASP A 10 2.12 2.27 -3.50
N LEU A 11 1.80 1.04 -3.91
CA LEU A 11 2.79 0.16 -4.53
C LEU A 11 3.30 0.71 -5.87
N GLY A 12 2.51 1.55 -6.55
CA GLY A 12 2.92 2.22 -7.79
C GLY A 12 4.16 3.08 -7.61
N GLN A 13 4.33 3.72 -6.45
CA GLN A 13 5.53 4.52 -6.12
C GLN A 13 6.80 3.65 -6.08
N PHE A 14 6.67 2.38 -5.68
CA PHE A 14 7.78 1.46 -5.66
C PHE A 14 8.09 0.87 -7.05
N VAL A 15 7.05 0.44 -7.77
CA VAL A 15 7.21 -0.27 -9.04
C VAL A 15 7.58 0.70 -10.18
N HIS A 16 6.94 1.86 -10.23
CA HIS A 16 7.04 2.81 -11.34
C HIS A 16 7.68 4.15 -10.94
N GLY A 17 7.86 4.42 -9.66
CA GLY A 17 8.46 5.66 -9.18
C GLY A 17 9.98 5.73 -9.32
N ASN A 18 10.50 6.94 -9.09
CA ASN A 18 11.93 7.26 -9.08
C ASN A 18 12.63 6.75 -7.80
N ALA A 19 13.95 6.99 -7.69
CA ALA A 19 14.74 6.49 -6.56
C ALA A 19 14.26 7.02 -5.18
N GLU A 20 13.83 8.29 -5.12
CA GLU A 20 13.35 8.93 -3.90
C GLU A 20 11.98 8.37 -3.50
N GLU A 21 11.07 8.20 -4.46
CA GLU A 21 9.73 7.63 -4.23
C GLU A 21 9.82 6.17 -3.75
N ARG A 22 10.75 5.40 -4.33
CA ARG A 22 11.03 4.02 -3.89
C ARG A 22 11.55 3.98 -2.46
N ALA A 23 12.50 4.85 -2.12
CA ALA A 23 13.06 4.92 -0.78
C ALA A 23 11.99 5.31 0.25
N ALA A 24 11.18 6.33 -0.06
CA ALA A 24 10.09 6.77 0.80
C ALA A 24 9.01 5.68 1.00
N PHE A 25 8.70 4.91 -0.05
CA PHE A 25 7.80 3.77 0.06
C PHE A 25 8.35 2.72 1.03
N VAL A 26 9.62 2.34 0.89
CA VAL A 26 10.26 1.32 1.74
C VAL A 26 10.33 1.76 3.20
N GLU A 27 10.70 3.01 3.46
CA GLU A 27 10.74 3.60 4.80
C GLU A 27 9.35 3.54 5.46
N LYS A 28 8.33 4.03 4.75
CA LYS A 28 6.95 4.06 5.25
C LYS A 28 6.37 2.67 5.49
N LEU A 29 6.71 1.71 4.62
CA LEU A 29 6.31 0.32 4.77
C LEU A 29 6.94 -0.30 6.03
N GLY A 30 8.25 -0.10 6.21
CA GLY A 30 8.97 -0.56 7.39
C GLY A 30 8.39 0.04 8.68
N ASP A 31 8.18 1.34 8.71
CA ASP A 31 7.59 2.03 9.87
C ASP A 31 6.20 1.53 10.23
N ALA A 32 5.36 1.26 9.23
CA ALA A 32 4.01 0.73 9.46
C ALA A 32 4.05 -0.64 10.14
N PHE A 33 4.93 -1.54 9.69
CA PHE A 33 5.08 -2.85 10.30
C PHE A 33 5.68 -2.79 11.71
N HIS A 34 6.70 -1.97 11.95
CA HIS A 34 7.33 -1.86 13.27
C HIS A 34 6.41 -1.23 14.33
N ARG A 35 5.58 -0.25 13.94
CA ARG A 35 4.79 0.52 14.91
C ARG A 35 3.39 -0.03 15.14
N ILE A 36 2.78 -0.62 14.10
CA ILE A 36 1.36 -0.98 14.10
C ILE A 36 1.17 -2.47 13.76
N GLY A 37 2.07 -3.06 12.98
CA GLY A 37 1.96 -4.44 12.50
C GLY A 37 0.98 -4.62 11.34
N PHE A 38 0.34 -3.54 10.88
CA PHE A 38 -0.61 -3.52 9.77
C PHE A 38 -0.34 -2.35 8.84
N VAL A 39 -0.57 -2.58 7.54
CA VAL A 39 -0.46 -1.58 6.48
C VAL A 39 -1.50 -1.85 5.41
N GLY A 40 -2.16 -0.79 4.92
CA GLY A 40 -2.99 -0.86 3.72
C GLY A 40 -2.14 -0.57 2.49
N VAL A 41 -2.33 -1.34 1.42
CA VAL A 41 -1.67 -1.11 0.13
C VAL A 41 -2.72 -0.71 -0.90
N VAL A 42 -2.44 0.32 -1.71
CA VAL A 42 -3.23 0.67 -2.90
C VAL A 42 -2.39 0.53 -4.16
N ASN A 43 -3.06 0.48 -5.32
CA ASN A 43 -2.42 0.24 -6.61
C ASN A 43 -1.53 -1.03 -6.59
N HIS A 44 -1.98 -2.06 -5.88
CA HIS A 44 -1.26 -3.32 -5.68
C HIS A 44 -1.23 -4.22 -6.93
N GLY A 45 -1.85 -3.80 -8.04
CA GLY A 45 -1.83 -4.52 -9.32
C GLY A 45 -2.81 -5.70 -9.42
N VAL A 46 -3.65 -5.94 -8.40
CA VAL A 46 -4.71 -6.95 -8.50
C VAL A 46 -5.92 -6.30 -9.18
N PRO A 47 -6.42 -6.86 -10.31
CA PRO A 47 -7.57 -6.29 -11.02
C PRO A 47 -8.82 -6.25 -10.13
N GLN A 48 -9.53 -5.12 -10.14
CA GLN A 48 -10.76 -4.96 -9.35
C GLN A 48 -11.82 -6.01 -9.74
N GLU A 49 -11.96 -6.32 -11.03
CA GLU A 49 -12.89 -7.35 -11.52
C GLU A 49 -12.64 -8.74 -10.89
N LEU A 50 -11.37 -9.10 -10.65
CA LEU A 50 -11.03 -10.36 -10.00
C LEU A 50 -11.49 -10.37 -8.53
N ILE A 51 -11.31 -9.25 -7.84
CA ILE A 51 -11.74 -9.07 -6.45
C ILE A 51 -13.27 -9.14 -6.37
N ASP A 52 -13.96 -8.39 -7.22
CA ASP A 52 -15.43 -8.33 -7.26
C ASP A 52 -16.02 -9.71 -7.55
N ARG A 53 -15.46 -10.45 -8.51
CA ARG A 53 -15.89 -11.82 -8.83
C ARG A 53 -15.70 -12.76 -7.63
N PHE A 54 -14.54 -12.71 -6.97
CA PHE A 54 -14.25 -13.58 -5.83
C PHE A 54 -15.22 -13.36 -4.65
N TYR A 55 -15.60 -12.11 -4.37
CA TYR A 55 -16.56 -11.79 -3.30
C TYR A 55 -18.03 -12.00 -3.71
N SER A 56 -18.32 -12.29 -4.98
CA SER A 56 -19.67 -12.61 -5.46
C SER A 56 -20.02 -14.10 -5.39
N GLU A 57 -19.04 -14.95 -5.04
CA GLU A 57 -19.24 -16.38 -4.73
C GLU A 57 -19.68 -16.58 -3.27
#